data_AF-A0A0R3QSG0-F1
#
_entry.id   AF-A0A0R3QSG0-F1
#
_cell.length_a   1.000
_cell.length_b   1.000
_cell.length_c   1.000
_cell.angle_alpha   90.00
_cell.angle_beta   90.00
_cell.angle_gamma   90.00
#
_symmetry.space_group_name_H-M   'P 1'
#
loop_
_entity.id
_entity.type
_entity.pdbx_description
1 polymer ?
#
loop_
_entity_poly.entity_id
_entity_poly.type
_entity_poly.pdbx_seq_one_letter_code
_entity_poly.pdbx_strand_id
1 'polypeptide(L)'
;MIMISQDSSMISKIRPFLYLSGLAPLTPTSLRPFTCVINCVAGLRQILPSHLSVLHIPIEDDEGTDLSPYWHIVFRKIDDQKRNGGKVLIFCGMGISRIYKNKIEIKNRICFL
;
A
#
# COMPACT_ATOMS: atom_id res chain seq x y z
N MET A 1 25.62 -5.23 -6.70
CA MET A 1 24.75 -6.13 -5.93
C MET A 1 24.38 -5.43 -4.63
N ILE A 2 23.30 -4.67 -4.60
CA ILE A 2 22.88 -3.98 -3.36
C ILE A 2 21.95 -4.95 -2.62
N MET A 3 22.51 -5.67 -1.64
CA MET A 3 21.74 -6.36 -0.62
C MET A 3 21.14 -5.31 0.31
N ILE A 4 19.91 -4.91 0.05
CA ILE A 4 19.12 -4.15 1.03
C ILE A 4 18.31 -5.17 1.83
N SER A 5 18.92 -5.73 2.88
CA SER A 5 18.20 -6.38 3.97
C SER A 5 17.35 -5.32 4.66
N GLN A 6 16.15 -5.03 4.14
CA GLN A 6 15.25 -4.05 4.74
C GLN A 6 14.03 -4.72 5.34
N ASP A 7 13.81 -4.33 6.58
CA ASP A 7 12.97 -4.91 7.60
C ASP A 7 11.49 -4.92 7.17
N SER A 8 10.97 -6.11 6.87
CA SER A 8 9.56 -6.34 6.49
C SER A 8 8.57 -6.07 7.63
N SER A 9 9.09 -5.76 8.82
CA SER A 9 8.33 -5.53 10.05
C SER A 9 7.88 -4.08 10.29
N MET A 10 8.15 -3.14 9.38
CA MET A 10 7.85 -1.71 9.61
C MET A 10 6.90 -1.08 8.58
N ILE A 11 6.10 -0.11 9.05
CA ILE A 11 5.28 0.77 8.22
C ILE A 11 6.11 1.99 7.82
N SER A 12 6.32 2.19 6.53
CA SER A 12 7.10 3.29 5.95
C SER A 12 6.19 4.44 5.53
N LYS A 13 6.44 5.64 6.06
CA LYS A 13 5.73 6.86 5.66
C LYS A 13 6.31 7.40 4.34
N ILE A 14 5.45 7.60 3.34
CA ILE A 14 5.83 8.17 2.04
C ILE A 14 5.46 9.66 1.97
N ARG A 15 4.25 10.01 2.45
CA ARG A 15 3.74 11.38 2.58
C ARG A 15 2.95 11.51 3.89
N PRO A 16 2.57 12.73 4.33
CA PRO A 16 1.75 12.92 5.53
C PRO A 16 0.49 12.06 5.61
N PHE A 17 -0.11 11.73 4.46
CA PHE A 17 -1.35 10.95 4.32
C PHE A 17 -1.14 9.57 3.67
N LEU A 18 0.09 9.19 3.30
CA LEU A 18 0.35 7.96 2.53
C LEU A 18 1.48 7.12 3.14
N TYR A 19 1.18 5.84 3.36
CA TYR A 19 2.02 4.89 4.05
C TYR A 19 2.09 3.57 3.27
N LEU A 20 3.18 2.85 3.49
CA LEU A 20 3.50 1.61 2.79
C LEU A 20 4.04 0.57 3.75
N SER A 21 3.55 -0.67 3.70
CA SER A 21 4.06 -1.75 4.55
C SER A 21 4.02 -3.12 3.89
N GLY A 22 4.77 -4.06 4.44
CA GLY A 22 4.51 -5.49 4.25
C GLY A 22 3.32 -5.96 5.11
N LEU A 23 3.08 -7.28 5.13
CA LEU A 23 2.04 -7.90 5.96
C LEU A 23 2.40 -8.00 7.44
N ALA A 24 3.68 -8.21 7.77
CA ALA A 24 4.13 -8.44 9.15
C ALA A 24 3.72 -7.36 10.17
N PRO A 25 3.78 -6.04 9.88
CA PRO A 25 3.37 -5.00 10.83
C PRO A 25 1.85 -4.79 10.95
N LEU A 26 1.02 -5.51 10.18
CA LEU A 26 -0.42 -5.27 10.14
C LEU A 26 -1.11 -5.89 11.34
N THR A 27 -1.47 -5.05 12.30
CA THR A 27 -2.24 -5.43 13.50
C THR A 27 -3.41 -4.46 13.64
N PRO A 28 -4.50 -4.84 14.34
CA PRO A 28 -5.60 -3.92 14.59
C PRO A 28 -5.16 -2.60 15.24
N THR A 29 -4.12 -2.64 16.07
CA THR A 29 -3.54 -1.45 16.72
C THR A 29 -2.76 -0.58 15.73
N SER A 30 -1.92 -1.17 14.88
CA SER A 30 -1.16 -0.40 13.87
C SER A 30 -2.06 0.18 12.79
N LEU A 31 -3.27 -0.36 12.62
CA LEU A 31 -4.26 0.09 11.65
C LEU A 31 -5.14 1.26 12.11
N ARG A 32 -5.25 1.51 13.42
CA ARG A 32 -6.05 2.60 14.01
C ARG A 32 -5.83 4.00 13.43
N PRO A 33 -4.60 4.44 13.08
CA PRO A 33 -4.40 5.79 12.58
C PRO A 33 -4.82 5.96 11.12
N PHE A 34 -5.16 4.89 10.41
CA PHE A 34 -5.55 4.93 9.01
C PHE A 34 -7.07 5.03 8.88
N THR A 35 -7.52 5.54 7.74
CA THR A 35 -8.93 5.61 7.36
C THR A 35 -9.20 4.74 6.13
N CYS A 36 -8.14 4.43 5.37
CA CYS A 36 -8.22 3.57 4.22
C CYS A 36 -7.01 2.65 4.10
N VAL A 37 -7.28 1.44 3.65
CA VAL A 37 -6.31 0.40 3.42
C VAL A 37 -6.44 -0.08 1.98
N ILE A 38 -5.33 -0.14 1.27
CA ILE A 38 -5.24 -0.72 -0.08
C ILE A 38 -4.50 -2.05 0.06
N ASN A 39 -5.25 -3.13 -0.09
CA ASN A 39 -4.75 -4.50 -0.04
C ASN A 39 -4.39 -4.95 -1.46
N CYS A 40 -3.09 -5.11 -1.70
CA CYS A 40 -2.56 -5.58 -2.97
C CYS A 40 -2.36 -7.11 -3.05
N VAL A 41 -2.82 -7.86 -2.05
CA VAL A 41 -2.55 -9.31 -1.94
C VAL A 41 -3.71 -10.11 -2.49
N ALA A 42 -3.46 -10.86 -3.57
CA ALA A 42 -4.42 -11.81 -4.09
C ALA A 42 -4.79 -12.85 -3.00
N GLY A 43 -6.09 -13.11 -2.83
CA GLY A 43 -6.60 -14.11 -1.88
C GLY A 43 -6.62 -13.71 -0.41
N LEU A 44 -6.04 -12.57 -0.01
CA LEU A 44 -6.07 -12.13 1.38
C LEU A 44 -7.37 -11.38 1.69
N ARG A 45 -8.22 -11.97 2.52
CA ARG A 45 -9.36 -11.31 3.15
C ARG A 45 -9.05 -11.04 4.62
N GLN A 46 -8.65 -9.82 4.93
CA GLN A 46 -8.49 -9.40 6.32
C GLN A 46 -9.82 -8.87 6.89
N ILE A 47 -10.14 -9.30 8.10
CA ILE A 47 -11.18 -8.67 8.92
C ILE A 47 -10.59 -7.36 9.43
N LEU A 48 -10.93 -6.26 8.78
CA LEU A 48 -10.45 -4.94 9.12
C LEU A 48 -11.47 -4.23 10.03
N PRO A 49 -11.00 -3.36 10.95
CA PRO A 49 -11.88 -2.50 11.73
C PRO A 49 -12.93 -1.79 10.88
N SER A 50 -14.16 -1.65 11.39
CA SER A 50 -15.31 -1.08 10.66
C SER A 50 -15.12 0.37 10.20
N HIS A 51 -14.20 1.12 10.81
CA HIS A 51 -13.88 2.49 10.42
C HIS A 51 -12.96 2.57 9.18
N LEU A 52 -12.39 1.45 8.73
CA LEU A 52 -11.47 1.42 7.59
C LEU A 52 -12.20 1.14 6.29
N SER A 53 -11.99 2.01 5.31
CA SER A 53 -12.35 1.71 3.93
C SER A 53 -11.28 0.82 3.30
N VAL A 54 -11.70 -0.33 2.75
CA VAL A 54 -10.76 -1.29 2.15
C VAL A 54 -10.92 -1.27 0.64
N LEU A 55 -9.80 -1.10 -0.06
CA LEU A 55 -9.71 -1.30 -1.51
C LEU A 55 -8.88 -2.55 -1.75
N HIS A 56 -9.49 -3.57 -2.34
CA HIS A 56 -8.80 -4.79 -2.74
C HIS A 56 -8.37 -4.68 -4.21
N ILE A 57 -7.07 -4.80 -4.44
CA ILE A 57 -6.48 -4.86 -5.77
C ILE A 57 -5.70 -6.17 -5.82
N PRO A 58 -6.32 -7.28 -6.20
CA PRO A 58 -5.63 -8.55 -6.28
C PRO A 58 -4.58 -8.46 -7.38
N ILE A 59 -3.31 -8.33 -6.97
CA ILE A 59 -2.18 -8.34 -7.88
C ILE A 59 -1.58 -9.75 -7.82
N GLU A 60 -1.47 -10.39 -8.98
CA GLU A 60 -0.80 -11.68 -9.11
C GLU A 60 0.72 -11.50 -8.95
N ASP A 61 1.36 -12.53 -8.40
CA ASP A 61 2.82 -12.57 -8.21
C ASP A 61 3.54 -12.97 -9.51
N ASP A 62 3.29 -12.23 -10.58
CA ASP A 62 3.99 -12.44 -11.85
C ASP A 62 4.74 -11.18 -12.28
N GLU A 63 5.98 -11.35 -12.74
CA GLU A 63 6.85 -10.25 -13.16
C GLU A 63 6.30 -9.49 -14.38
N GLY A 64 5.39 -10.09 -15.15
CA GLY A 64 4.70 -9.49 -16.28
C GLY A 64 3.36 -8.84 -15.94
N THR A 65 2.94 -8.82 -14.67
CA THR A 65 1.63 -8.27 -14.30
C THR A 65 1.59 -6.74 -14.51
N ASP A 66 0.76 -6.29 -15.45
CA ASP A 66 0.56 -4.86 -15.69
C ASP A 66 -0.29 -4.24 -14.56
N LEU A 67 0.33 -3.30 -13.84
CA LEU A 67 -0.32 -2.54 -12.76
C LEU A 67 -0.92 -1.22 -13.22
N SER A 68 -0.62 -0.80 -14.45
CA SER A 68 -1.11 0.44 -15.07
C SER A 68 -2.62 0.67 -14.91
N PRO A 69 -3.50 -0.32 -15.16
CA PRO A 69 -4.94 -0.11 -15.05
C PRO A 69 -5.41 0.19 -13.62
N TYR A 70 -4.69 -0.30 -12.61
CA TYR A 70 -5.05 -0.09 -11.21
C TYR A 70 -4.60 1.27 -10.68
N TRP A 71 -3.60 1.91 -11.29
CA TRP A 71 -3.07 3.18 -10.80
C TRP A 71 -4.11 4.28 -10.76
N HIS A 72 -4.97 4.38 -11.77
CA HIS A 72 -6.04 5.37 -11.76
C HIS A 72 -7.01 5.17 -10.57
N ILE A 73 -7.33 3.91 -10.24
CA ILE A 73 -8.21 3.58 -9.11
C ILE A 73 -7.51 3.90 -7.78
N VAL A 74 -6.24 3.52 -7.65
CA VAL A 74 -5.41 3.80 -6.46
C VAL A 74 -5.27 5.30 -6.23
N PHE A 75 -4.92 6.06 -7.27
CA PHE A 75 -4.73 7.51 -7.16
C PHE A 75 -6.02 8.22 -6.81
N ARG A 76 -7.13 7.86 -7.45
CA ARG A 76 -8.45 8.41 -7.08
C ARG A 76 -8.76 8.17 -5.62
N LYS A 77 -8.55 6.94 -5.13
CA LYS A 77 -8.80 6.59 -3.72
C LYS A 77 -7.90 7.38 -2.77
N ILE A 78 -6.62 7.54 -3.10
CA ILE A 78 -5.68 8.34 -2.31
C ILE A 78 -6.11 9.80 -2.26
N ASP A 79 -6.51 10.37 -3.39
CA ASP A 79 -6.95 11.76 -3.46
C ASP A 79 -8.24 12.01 -2.68
N ASP A 80 -9.21 11.10 -2.76
CA ASP A 80 -10.45 11.18 -1.97
C ASP A 80 -10.14 11.16 -0.47
N GLN A 81 -9.24 10.28 -0.03
CA GLN A 81 -8.84 10.20 1.38
C GLN A 81 -8.06 11.44 1.81
N LYS A 82 -7.17 11.95 0.96
CA LYS A 82 -6.43 13.20 1.19
C LYS A 82 -7.38 14.39 1.38
N ARG A 83 -8.40 14.54 0.52
CA ARG A 83 -9.41 15.61 0.62
C ARG A 83 -10.23 15.54 1.91
N ASN A 84 -10.48 14.32 2.39
CA ASN A 84 -11.22 14.07 3.63
C ASN A 84 -10.33 14.09 4.90
N GLY A 85 -9.05 14.44 4.78
CA GLY A 85 -8.12 14.45 5.93
C GLY A 85 -7.72 13.05 6.42
N GLY A 86 -8.01 12.01 5.65
CA GLY A 86 -7.71 10.62 5.94
C GLY A 86 -6.25 10.23 5.73
N LYS A 87 -5.90 9.03 6.18
CA LYS A 87 -4.58 8.41 5.95
C LYS A 87 -4.74 7.06 5.28
N VAL A 88 -3.95 6.84 4.25
CA VAL A 88 -3.97 5.65 3.42
C VAL A 88 -2.75 4.78 3.72
N LEU A 89 -3.00 3.50 3.99
CA LEU A 89 -1.97 2.47 4.06
C LEU A 89 -2.08 1.55 2.85
N ILE A 90 -1.00 1.43 2.10
CA ILE A 90 -0.87 0.43 1.04
C ILE A 90 -0.04 -0.71 1.60
N PHE A 91 -0.52 -1.95 1.47
CA PHE A 91 0.30 -3.12 1.79
C PHE A 91 0.22 -4.19 0.72
N CYS A 92 1.30 -4.94 0.58
CA CYS A 92 1.38 -6.09 -0.30
C CYS A 92 1.98 -7.29 0.45
N GLY A 93 1.61 -8.50 0.00
CA GLY A 93 2.02 -9.78 0.58
C GLY A 93 3.35 -10.25 0.06
N MET A 94 3.81 -9.59 -0.98
CA MET A 94 5.05 -9.86 -1.65
C MET A 94 6.13 -9.07 -0.94
N GLY A 95 7.15 -9.78 -0.46
CA GLY A 95 8.28 -9.20 0.27
C GLY A 95 8.79 -7.89 -0.34
N ILE A 96 9.37 -7.09 0.55
CA ILE A 96 9.85 -5.72 0.35
C ILE A 96 10.52 -5.42 -1.02
N SER A 97 11.15 -6.37 -1.70
CA SER A 97 11.78 -6.15 -3.01
C SER A 97 10.84 -5.63 -4.11
N ARG A 98 9.64 -6.21 -4.26
CA ARG A 98 8.68 -5.84 -5.31
C ARG A 98 7.88 -4.60 -4.96
N ILE A 99 7.60 -4.42 -3.66
CA ILE A 99 7.10 -3.15 -3.16
C ILE A 99 8.15 -2.07 -3.41
N TYR A 100 9.45 -2.26 -3.22
CA TYR A 100 10.41 -1.17 -3.39
C TYR A 100 10.67 -0.81 -4.87
N LYS A 101 10.62 -1.78 -5.78
CA LYS A 101 10.65 -1.53 -7.24
C LYS A 101 9.42 -0.73 -7.67
N ASN A 102 8.24 -1.17 -7.23
CA ASN A 102 7.01 -0.38 -7.39
C ASN A 102 6.96 0.84 -6.47
N LYS A 103 7.73 0.95 -5.39
CA LYS A 103 7.80 2.10 -4.49
C LYS A 103 8.57 3.18 -5.19
N ILE A 104 9.58 2.84 -6.00
CA ILE A 104 10.22 3.81 -6.88
C ILE A 104 9.23 4.26 -7.93
N GLU A 105 8.43 3.39 -8.55
CA GLU A 105 7.43 3.83 -9.54
C GLU A 105 6.24 4.59 -8.92
N ILE A 106 5.69 4.11 -7.82
CA ILE A 106 4.67 4.74 -6.98
C ILE A 106 5.21 6.04 -6.42
N LYS A 107 6.43 6.10 -5.88
CA LYS A 107 7.06 7.36 -5.43
C LYS A 107 7.35 8.27 -6.63
N ASN A 108 7.78 7.76 -7.77
CA ASN A 108 8.00 8.55 -8.99
C ASN A 108 6.71 8.97 -9.71
N ARG A 109 5.56 8.35 -9.44
CA ARG A 109 4.25 8.77 -9.98
C ARG A 109 3.45 9.59 -8.96
N ILE A 110 3.65 9.36 -7.66
CA ILE A 110 3.00 10.09 -6.56
C ILE A 110 3.80 11.33 -6.13
N CYS A 111 5.13 11.39 -6.33
CA CYS A 111 5.93 12.60 -6.06
C CYS A 111 5.67 13.73 -7.05
N PHE A 112 5.00 13.48 -8.19
CA PHE A 112 4.57 14.51 -9.13
C PHE A 112 3.10 14.92 -8.95
N LEU A 113 2.49 14.55 -7.82
CA LEU A 113 1.19 15.05 -7.35
C LEU A 113 1.33 15.91 -6.09
#